data_AF-A0A6I3XIQ3-F1
#
_entry.id   AF-A0A6I3XIQ3-F1
#
_cell.length_a   1.000
_cell.length_b   1.000
_cell.length_c   1.000
_cell.angle_alpha   90.00
_cell.angle_beta   90.00
_cell.angle_gamma   90.00
#
_symmetry.space_group_name_H-M   'P 1'
#
loop_
_entity.id
_entity.type
_entity.pdbx_description
1 polymer ?
#
loop_
_entity_poly.entity_id
_entity_poly.type
_entity_poly.pdbx_seq_one_letter_code
_entity_poly.pdbx_strand_id
1 'polypeptide(L)'
;MNSKHAISVATILLITVMPRVSAEEIGGGQLVWLLLSEGIKQQFRPLAAASGQETRAAPAVVSAQKAPNACEVLQWDREAFGKPSMSIFRPGKYCLDQDYEFNCSIFDHGCGGKMIEIRASNVDLDFRGHTLRLSGTRGYSGVWGFGQNIRVHNGRIEGAGAGIMLMNRNNSPQVAYPAMLINEKDVFTETNFVVENMQFSNVVTAVMMAGIGNQIRDNQIDATLSAKTTSGPPFALLSYGPSARIERNTLRLHDLTPGSNGYAIYLRSADGTVVEGNTVHVDDTPNGTIGVGLSNSKGVSLRRNRIDTEKSTELDGRSNMQQ
;
A
#
# COMPACT_ATOMS: atom_id res chain seq x y z
N MET A 1 66.83 -16.00 -2.63
CA MET A 1 66.00 -14.81 -2.96
C MET A 1 64.59 -15.28 -3.25
N ASN A 2 63.65 -14.88 -2.39
CA ASN A 2 62.20 -14.68 -2.61
C ASN A 2 61.48 -14.85 -1.27
N SER A 3 61.15 -13.70 -0.68
CA SER A 3 60.59 -13.53 0.66
C SER A 3 59.10 -13.88 0.69
N LYS A 4 58.71 -14.52 1.78
CA LYS A 4 57.32 -14.69 2.21
C LYS A 4 56.89 -13.42 2.94
N HIS A 5 55.81 -12.78 2.50
CA HIS A 5 55.15 -11.73 3.27
C HIS A 5 53.95 -12.34 4.01
N ALA A 6 54.07 -12.39 5.34
CA ALA A 6 52.97 -12.59 6.26
C ALA A 6 52.41 -11.21 6.62
N ILE A 7 51.10 -11.03 6.46
CA ILE A 7 50.39 -9.82 6.89
C ILE A 7 49.63 -10.17 8.17
N SER A 8 50.09 -9.63 9.29
CA SER A 8 49.38 -9.60 10.56
C SER A 8 48.28 -8.54 10.51
N VAL A 9 47.04 -8.91 10.85
CA VAL A 9 45.94 -7.97 11.06
C VAL A 9 45.72 -7.81 12.56
N ALA A 10 45.85 -6.56 13.03
CA ALA A 10 45.63 -6.16 14.41
C ALA A 10 44.13 -5.93 14.67
N THR A 11 43.64 -6.51 15.77
CA THR A 11 42.28 -6.39 16.28
C THR A 11 42.12 -5.06 17.03
N ILE A 12 41.25 -4.17 16.55
CA ILE A 12 40.85 -2.96 17.29
C ILE A 12 39.51 -3.25 17.98
N LEU A 13 39.57 -3.41 19.31
CA LEU A 13 38.40 -3.42 20.19
C LEU A 13 37.99 -1.97 20.49
N LEU A 14 36.79 -1.57 20.07
CA LEU A 14 36.17 -0.30 20.47
C LEU A 14 35.12 -0.60 21.56
N ILE A 15 35.47 -0.26 22.81
CA ILE A 15 34.56 -0.27 23.95
C ILE A 15 33.75 1.03 23.89
N THR A 16 32.45 0.93 23.63
CA THR A 16 31.52 2.05 23.78
C THR A 16 30.94 2.03 25.20
N VAL A 17 31.29 3.05 25.98
CA VAL A 17 30.69 3.32 27.29
C VAL A 17 29.36 4.04 27.04
N MET A 18 28.24 3.44 27.47
CA MET A 18 26.94 4.12 27.49
C MET A 18 26.79 4.95 28.78
N PRO A 19 26.30 6.20 28.71
CA PRO A 19 25.92 6.94 29.90
C PRO A 19 24.60 6.40 30.46
N ARG A 20 24.57 6.18 31.77
CA ARG A 20 23.34 6.00 32.55
C ARG A 20 22.59 7.33 32.57
N VAL A 21 21.36 7.34 32.06
CA VAL A 21 20.42 8.45 32.29
C VAL A 21 19.51 8.05 33.44
N SER A 22 19.56 8.89 34.48
CA SER A 22 18.75 8.79 35.69
C SER A 22 17.29 9.15 35.40
N ALA A 23 16.38 8.42 36.03
CA ALA A 23 14.96 8.74 36.07
C ALA A 23 14.72 9.73 37.22
N GLU A 24 14.50 11.00 36.90
CA GLU A 24 13.82 11.99 37.76
C GLU A 24 13.72 13.31 36.98
N GLU A 25 12.58 13.57 36.34
CA GLU A 25 12.03 14.93 36.25
C GLU A 25 10.57 14.86 35.81
N ILE A 26 9.70 14.85 36.83
CA ILE A 26 8.28 15.14 36.75
C ILE A 26 8.14 16.66 36.55
N GLY A 27 7.45 17.09 35.51
CA GLY A 27 7.29 18.51 35.20
C GLY A 27 5.98 18.86 34.50
N GLY A 28 4.86 18.76 35.21
CA GLY A 28 3.83 19.81 35.32
C GLY A 28 3.17 20.47 34.09
N GLY A 29 3.31 19.96 32.87
CA GLY A 29 2.84 20.68 31.65
C GLY A 29 1.43 20.35 31.14
N GLN A 30 0.85 19.20 31.49
CA GLN A 30 -0.38 18.70 30.83
C GLN A 30 -1.70 19.04 31.54
N LEU A 31 -1.67 19.54 32.78
CA LEU A 31 -2.89 19.83 33.56
C LEU A 31 -3.45 21.24 33.34
N VAL A 32 -2.67 22.17 32.79
CA VAL A 32 -3.12 23.56 32.55
C VAL A 32 -3.91 23.70 31.24
N TRP A 33 -3.65 22.84 30.24
CA TRP A 33 -4.32 22.94 28.94
C TRP A 33 -5.76 22.39 28.95
N LEU A 34 -6.06 21.46 29.85
CA LEU A 34 -7.41 20.88 30.00
C LEU A 34 -8.38 21.79 30.77
N LEU A 35 -7.90 22.79 31.51
CA LEU A 35 -8.75 23.73 32.24
C LEU A 35 -9.10 25.00 31.44
N LEU A 36 -8.42 25.26 30.32
CA LEU A 36 -8.67 26.42 29.46
C LEU A 36 -9.62 26.14 28.27
N SER A 37 -9.94 24.88 27.97
CA SER A 37 -10.81 24.51 26.84
C SER A 37 -12.30 24.38 27.19
N GLU A 38 -12.65 24.32 28.48
CA GLU A 38 -14.05 24.25 28.96
C GLU A 38 -14.67 25.63 29.26
N GLY A 39 -13.87 26.72 29.24
CA GLY A 39 -14.32 28.07 29.60
C GLY A 39 -14.91 28.95 28.49
N ILE A 40 -14.88 28.52 27.22
CA ILE A 40 -15.25 29.37 26.06
C ILE A 40 -16.45 28.79 25.28
N LYS A 41 -17.45 28.22 25.98
CA LYS A 41 -18.68 27.71 25.34
C LYS A 41 -19.99 28.38 25.77
N GLN A 42 -19.96 29.48 26.53
CA GLN A 42 -21.20 30.06 27.09
C GLN A 42 -21.56 31.50 26.71
N GLN A 43 -20.97 32.13 25.69
CA GLN A 43 -21.42 33.49 25.32
C GLN A 43 -21.49 33.73 23.82
N PHE A 44 -22.43 33.07 23.14
CA PHE A 44 -23.04 33.65 21.94
C PHE A 44 -24.54 33.29 21.91
N ARG A 45 -25.35 34.11 22.59
CA ARG A 45 -26.79 34.21 22.26
C ARG A 45 -26.90 35.16 21.07
N PRO A 46 -27.48 34.76 19.93
CA PRO A 46 -27.80 35.70 18.87
C PRO A 46 -28.93 36.63 19.35
N LEU A 47 -28.68 37.93 19.26
CA LEU A 47 -29.65 38.99 19.46
C LEU A 47 -30.65 38.96 18.30
N ALA A 48 -31.95 38.92 18.60
CA ALA A 48 -33.00 39.00 17.60
C ALA A 48 -33.03 40.41 17.00
N ALA A 49 -32.47 40.58 15.80
CA ALA A 49 -32.63 41.77 14.99
C ALA A 49 -33.89 41.62 14.13
N ALA A 50 -34.92 42.39 14.45
CA ALA A 50 -36.01 42.66 13.54
C ALA A 50 -35.54 43.68 12.50
N SER A 51 -35.36 43.23 11.26
CA SER A 51 -35.25 44.14 10.11
C SER A 51 -35.98 43.51 8.93
N GLY A 52 -37.13 44.08 8.58
CA GLY A 52 -37.82 43.79 7.34
C GLY A 52 -36.94 44.21 6.17
N GLN A 53 -36.49 43.22 5.41
CA GLN A 53 -35.94 43.40 4.08
C GLN A 53 -36.68 42.44 3.15
N GLU A 54 -37.29 43.02 2.12
CA GLU A 54 -37.94 42.34 1.01
C GLU A 54 -37.03 41.26 0.45
N THR A 55 -37.48 40.01 0.57
CA THR A 55 -36.79 38.83 0.06
C THR A 55 -36.93 38.83 -1.46
N ARG A 56 -35.97 39.47 -2.15
CA ARG A 56 -35.79 39.27 -3.59
C ARG A 56 -35.35 37.83 -3.78
N ALA A 57 -36.27 36.99 -4.26
CA ALA A 57 -36.03 35.56 -4.49
C ALA A 57 -34.74 35.37 -5.29
N ALA A 58 -33.74 34.76 -4.64
CA ALA A 58 -32.54 34.33 -5.33
C ALA A 58 -32.95 33.31 -6.41
N PRO A 59 -32.42 33.42 -7.64
CA PRO A 59 -32.72 32.45 -8.68
C PRO A 59 -32.34 31.06 -8.14
N ALA A 60 -33.29 30.13 -8.25
CA ALA A 60 -33.08 28.74 -7.88
C ALA A 60 -31.80 28.25 -8.59
N VAL A 61 -30.75 28.00 -7.80
CA VAL A 61 -29.55 27.34 -8.28
C VAL A 61 -30.00 25.93 -8.65
N VAL A 62 -30.28 25.73 -9.93
CA VAL A 62 -30.55 24.41 -10.49
C VAL A 62 -29.31 23.58 -10.18
N SER A 63 -29.42 22.72 -9.17
CA SER A 63 -28.39 21.73 -8.88
C SER A 63 -28.28 20.88 -10.14
N ALA A 64 -27.22 21.11 -10.93
CA ALA A 64 -26.92 20.31 -12.10
C ALA A 64 -26.97 18.84 -11.67
N GLN A 65 -27.98 18.11 -12.16
CA GLN A 65 -28.12 16.69 -11.90
C GLN A 65 -26.89 16.02 -12.51
N LYS A 66 -25.89 15.73 -11.66
CA LYS A 66 -24.68 14.99 -12.01
C LYS A 66 -25.15 13.68 -12.64
N ALA A 67 -24.86 13.49 -13.93
CA ALA A 67 -25.37 12.36 -14.68
C ALA A 67 -25.08 11.06 -13.91
N PRO A 68 -25.97 10.06 -13.90
CA PRO A 68 -25.82 8.83 -13.10
C PRO A 68 -24.54 8.03 -13.42
N ASN A 69 -23.85 8.35 -14.52
CA ASN A 69 -22.58 7.77 -14.94
C ASN A 69 -21.37 8.73 -14.82
N ALA A 70 -21.55 9.93 -14.26
CA ALA A 70 -20.47 10.90 -14.12
C ALA A 70 -19.62 10.60 -12.88
N CYS A 71 -18.43 10.04 -13.11
CA CYS A 71 -17.36 9.99 -12.10
C CYS A 71 -16.85 11.40 -11.79
N GLU A 72 -16.41 11.61 -10.55
CA GLU A 72 -15.65 12.79 -10.16
C GLU A 72 -14.23 12.68 -10.69
N VAL A 73 -13.84 13.61 -11.55
CA VAL A 73 -12.49 13.63 -12.12
C VAL A 73 -11.50 14.04 -11.03
N LEU A 74 -10.49 13.19 -10.79
CA LEU A 74 -9.37 13.53 -9.92
C LEU A 74 -8.39 14.39 -10.70
N GLN A 75 -8.02 15.52 -10.11
CA GLN A 75 -7.04 16.43 -10.69
C GLN A 75 -5.96 16.73 -9.66
N TRP A 76 -4.72 16.61 -10.10
CA TRP A 76 -3.58 17.11 -9.33
C TRP A 76 -3.40 18.60 -9.61
N ASP A 77 -3.64 19.42 -8.58
CA ASP A 77 -3.31 20.83 -8.57
C ASP A 77 -1.79 21.02 -8.40
N ARG A 78 -1.09 21.20 -9.52
CA ARG A 78 0.36 21.41 -9.57
C ARG A 78 0.79 22.76 -8.99
N GLU A 79 -0.10 23.74 -8.97
CA GLU A 79 0.21 25.10 -8.51
C GLU A 79 0.08 25.21 -6.99
N ALA A 80 -0.92 24.54 -6.40
CA ALA A 80 -1.13 24.56 -4.96
C ALA A 80 -0.18 23.64 -4.18
N PHE A 81 0.26 22.53 -4.79
CA PHE A 81 1.06 21.52 -4.09
C PHE A 81 2.30 21.13 -4.88
N GLY A 82 3.48 21.42 -4.31
CA GLY A 82 4.77 20.97 -4.86
C GLY A 82 4.98 19.46 -4.83
N LYS A 83 4.10 18.69 -4.18
CA LYS A 83 4.09 17.22 -4.22
C LYS A 83 2.78 16.75 -4.84
N PRO A 84 2.83 15.78 -5.77
CA PRO A 84 1.62 15.23 -6.35
C PRO A 84 0.84 14.43 -5.32
N SER A 85 -0.38 14.86 -5.05
CA SER A 85 -1.34 14.11 -4.25
C SER A 85 -2.75 14.49 -4.66
N MET A 86 -3.50 13.51 -5.14
CA MET A 86 -4.94 13.58 -5.34
C MET A 86 -5.61 12.87 -4.17
N SER A 87 -6.62 13.48 -3.55
CA SER A 87 -7.21 12.95 -2.33
C SER A 87 -8.71 12.70 -2.46
N ILE A 88 -9.14 11.51 -2.02
CA ILE A 88 -10.54 11.07 -1.97
C ILE A 88 -10.95 10.96 -0.51
N PHE A 89 -11.77 11.90 -0.02
CA PHE A 89 -12.24 11.93 1.37
C PHE A 89 -13.72 11.57 1.52
N ARG A 90 -14.41 11.26 0.43
CA ARG A 90 -15.85 10.96 0.43
C ARG A 90 -16.14 9.70 -0.39
N PRO A 91 -17.18 8.94 -0.04
CA PRO A 91 -17.70 7.88 -0.90
C PRO A 91 -18.06 8.42 -2.28
N GLY A 92 -17.86 7.61 -3.31
CA GLY A 92 -18.21 8.01 -4.67
C GLY A 92 -17.47 7.28 -5.76
N LYS A 93 -17.80 7.64 -7.01
CA LYS A 93 -17.10 7.19 -8.21
C LYS A 93 -16.12 8.27 -8.63
N TYR A 94 -14.88 7.88 -8.84
CA TYR A 94 -13.77 8.76 -9.20
C TYR A 94 -13.10 8.24 -10.46
N CYS A 95 -12.55 9.15 -11.25
CA CYS A 95 -11.82 8.75 -12.44
C CYS A 95 -10.65 9.66 -12.77
N LEU A 96 -9.72 9.11 -13.54
CA LEU A 96 -8.69 9.89 -14.20
C LEU A 96 -9.23 10.41 -15.55
N ASP A 97 -8.79 11.60 -15.93
CA ASP A 97 -9.06 12.24 -17.23
C ASP A 97 -7.84 12.32 -18.14
N GLN A 98 -6.66 12.05 -17.59
CA GLN A 98 -5.39 12.11 -18.28
C GLN A 98 -4.36 11.21 -17.58
N ASP A 99 -3.24 11.01 -18.26
CA ASP A 99 -2.06 10.43 -17.63
C ASP A 99 -1.44 11.44 -16.67
N TYR A 100 -0.98 10.96 -15.51
CA TYR A 100 -0.26 11.77 -14.54
C TYR A 100 1.16 11.25 -14.39
N GLU A 101 2.14 12.15 -14.49
CA GLU A 101 3.54 11.82 -14.35
C GLU A 101 4.18 12.66 -13.23
N PHE A 102 4.93 11.98 -12.38
CA PHE A 102 5.78 12.58 -11.37
C PHE A 102 7.18 12.02 -11.46
N ASN A 103 8.14 12.93 -11.57
CA ASN A 103 9.56 12.62 -11.55
C ASN A 103 10.18 13.24 -10.31
N CYS A 104 10.80 12.41 -9.46
CA CYS A 104 11.55 12.89 -8.31
C CYS A 104 13.04 12.90 -8.64
N SER A 105 13.69 14.06 -8.52
CA SER A 105 15.13 14.13 -8.76
C SER A 105 15.89 13.39 -7.67
N ILE A 106 17.03 12.79 -8.02
CA ILE A 106 17.97 12.21 -7.03
C ILE A 106 18.53 13.26 -6.06
N PHE A 107 18.41 14.55 -6.41
CA PHE A 107 18.82 15.67 -5.57
C PHE A 107 17.69 16.21 -4.69
N ASP A 108 16.44 15.77 -4.89
CA ASP A 108 15.31 16.22 -4.11
C ASP A 108 15.23 15.42 -2.81
N HIS A 109 15.35 16.11 -1.67
CA HIS A 109 15.04 15.51 -0.38
C HIS A 109 13.52 15.30 -0.25
N GLY A 110 13.10 14.09 0.15
CA GLY A 110 11.69 13.80 0.45
C GLY A 110 10.87 13.19 -0.69
N CYS A 111 11.51 12.40 -1.55
CA CYS A 111 10.92 11.57 -2.60
C CYS A 111 10.06 10.39 -2.12
N GLY A 112 9.24 10.60 -1.08
CA GLY A 112 8.27 9.62 -0.58
C GLY A 112 6.88 10.20 -0.52
N GLY A 113 5.86 9.36 -0.75
CA GLY A 113 4.47 9.82 -0.77
C GLY A 113 3.51 8.84 -1.42
N LYS A 114 2.38 9.37 -1.87
CA LYS A 114 1.31 8.65 -2.55
C LYS A 114 0.70 9.57 -3.60
N MET A 115 0.51 9.08 -4.82
CA MET A 115 -0.08 9.87 -5.90
C MET A 115 -1.59 10.06 -5.68
N ILE A 116 -2.26 9.00 -5.23
CA ILE A 116 -3.67 9.02 -4.85
C ILE A 116 -3.81 8.55 -3.40
N GLU A 117 -4.45 9.36 -2.57
CA GLU A 117 -4.82 9.05 -1.19
C GLU A 117 -6.33 8.83 -1.08
N ILE A 118 -6.75 7.66 -0.58
CA ILE A 118 -8.16 7.36 -0.30
C ILE A 118 -8.36 7.27 1.21
N ARG A 119 -9.22 8.13 1.76
CA ARG A 119 -9.64 8.12 3.17
C ARG A 119 -11.16 8.02 3.29
N ALA A 120 -11.76 7.11 2.52
CA ALA A 120 -13.19 6.88 2.50
C ALA A 120 -13.49 5.41 2.19
N SER A 121 -14.69 4.98 2.54
CA SER A 121 -15.26 3.70 2.11
C SER A 121 -16.19 3.91 0.92
N ASN A 122 -16.53 2.82 0.22
CA ASN A 122 -17.42 2.81 -0.95
C ASN A 122 -16.90 3.74 -2.05
N VAL A 123 -15.66 3.47 -2.45
CA VAL A 123 -14.93 4.25 -3.47
C VAL A 123 -14.73 3.37 -4.68
N ASP A 124 -15.13 3.87 -5.84
CA ASP A 124 -14.89 3.25 -7.13
C ASP A 124 -13.94 4.13 -7.94
N LEU A 125 -12.68 3.73 -8.07
CA LEU A 125 -11.63 4.48 -8.75
C LEU A 125 -11.32 3.83 -10.10
N ASP A 126 -11.83 4.44 -11.16
CA ASP A 126 -11.64 4.02 -12.54
C ASP A 126 -10.53 4.84 -13.22
N PHE A 127 -9.44 4.20 -13.59
CA PHE A 127 -8.35 4.88 -14.28
C PHE A 127 -8.68 5.16 -15.76
N ARG A 128 -9.75 4.58 -16.33
CA ARG A 128 -10.20 4.79 -17.71
C ARG A 128 -9.12 4.57 -18.77
N GLY A 129 -8.18 3.68 -18.48
CA GLY A 129 -7.02 3.37 -19.33
C GLY A 129 -5.83 4.30 -19.14
N HIS A 130 -5.93 5.32 -18.29
CA HIS A 130 -4.84 6.26 -18.00
C HIS A 130 -3.75 5.64 -17.12
N THR A 131 -2.59 6.30 -17.15
CA THR A 131 -1.36 5.87 -16.48
C THR A 131 -0.97 6.84 -15.37
N LEU A 132 -0.61 6.30 -14.20
CA LEU A 132 0.16 7.01 -13.18
C LEU A 132 1.63 6.60 -13.29
N ARG A 133 2.49 7.53 -13.72
CA ARG A 133 3.94 7.32 -13.86
C ARG A 133 4.69 7.96 -12.71
N LEU A 134 5.50 7.15 -12.02
CA LEU A 134 6.33 7.55 -10.89
C LEU A 134 7.78 7.21 -11.22
N SER A 135 8.63 8.21 -11.41
CA SER A 135 10.04 8.03 -11.77
C SER A 135 10.99 8.68 -10.77
N GLY A 136 12.24 8.22 -10.77
CA GLY A 136 13.31 8.73 -9.90
C GLY A 136 13.21 8.36 -8.42
N THR A 137 12.15 7.64 -8.00
CA THR A 137 12.01 7.16 -6.61
C THR A 137 11.17 5.90 -6.47
N ARG A 138 11.54 5.06 -5.49
CA ARG A 138 10.74 3.91 -5.01
C ARG A 138 10.00 4.20 -3.70
N GLY A 139 10.07 5.43 -3.18
CA GLY A 139 9.38 5.84 -1.96
C GLY A 139 7.91 6.22 -2.17
N TYR A 140 7.43 6.25 -3.42
CA TYR A 140 6.05 6.59 -3.75
C TYR A 140 5.17 5.36 -3.92
N SER A 141 3.95 5.47 -3.40
CA SER A 141 2.84 4.59 -3.75
C SER A 141 2.01 5.19 -4.89
N GLY A 142 1.52 4.38 -5.82
CA GLY A 142 0.54 4.83 -6.81
C GLY A 142 -0.78 5.19 -6.14
N VAL A 143 -1.44 4.19 -5.57
CA VAL A 143 -2.65 4.36 -4.76
C VAL A 143 -2.38 3.90 -3.34
N TRP A 144 -2.70 4.75 -2.37
CA TRP A 144 -2.69 4.41 -0.97
C TRP A 144 -4.07 4.70 -0.39
N GLY A 145 -4.67 3.76 0.31
CA GLY A 145 -6.02 3.94 0.81
C GLY A 145 -6.32 3.19 2.10
N PHE A 146 -7.25 3.74 2.88
CA PHE A 146 -7.91 3.01 3.95
C PHE A 146 -9.42 3.24 3.95
N GLY A 147 -10.16 2.19 4.28
CA GLY A 147 -11.62 2.17 4.25
C GLY A 147 -12.15 0.76 4.05
N GLN A 148 -13.32 0.65 3.41
CA GLN A 148 -13.98 -0.59 3.00
C GLN A 148 -14.59 -0.40 1.61
N ASN A 149 -14.82 -1.47 0.87
CA ASN A 149 -15.42 -1.47 -0.46
C ASN A 149 -14.74 -0.45 -1.40
N ILE A 150 -13.40 -0.50 -1.44
CA ILE A 150 -12.59 0.31 -2.35
C ILE A 150 -12.26 -0.56 -3.56
N ARG A 151 -12.67 -0.10 -4.75
CA ARG A 151 -12.36 -0.71 -6.04
C ARG A 151 -11.41 0.19 -6.81
N VAL A 152 -10.32 -0.38 -7.33
CA VAL A 152 -9.36 0.31 -8.20
C VAL A 152 -9.21 -0.51 -9.48
N HIS A 153 -9.49 0.10 -10.64
CA HIS A 153 -9.56 -0.67 -11.87
C HIS A 153 -9.27 0.11 -13.16
N ASN A 154 -9.08 -0.66 -14.25
CA ASN A 154 -8.93 -0.19 -15.64
C ASN A 154 -7.78 0.81 -15.86
N GLY A 155 -6.57 0.50 -15.40
CA GLY A 155 -5.50 1.49 -15.37
C GLY A 155 -4.09 0.95 -15.47
N ARG A 156 -3.14 1.87 -15.44
CA ARG A 156 -1.72 1.55 -15.39
C ARG A 156 -1.00 2.30 -14.27
N ILE A 157 -0.09 1.61 -13.58
CA ILE A 157 0.84 2.22 -12.62
C ILE A 157 2.26 1.80 -12.98
N GLU A 158 3.13 2.78 -13.19
CA GLU A 158 4.49 2.58 -13.66
C GLU A 158 5.52 3.15 -12.67
N GLY A 159 6.57 2.38 -12.38
CA GLY A 159 7.75 2.85 -11.64
C GLY A 159 7.58 2.99 -10.12
N ALA A 160 6.39 2.76 -9.59
CA ALA A 160 6.09 2.88 -8.16
C ALA A 160 6.92 1.94 -7.26
N GLY A 161 7.13 2.35 -6.01
CA GLY A 161 7.55 1.40 -4.97
C GLY A 161 6.44 0.41 -4.66
N ALA A 162 5.29 0.92 -4.26
CA ALA A 162 4.06 0.15 -4.13
C ALA A 162 3.03 0.64 -5.16
N GLY A 163 2.49 -0.26 -6.00
CA GLY A 163 1.45 0.10 -6.95
C GLY A 163 0.18 0.54 -6.23
N ILE A 164 -0.47 -0.40 -5.55
CA ILE A 164 -1.68 -0.17 -4.75
C ILE A 164 -1.48 -0.75 -3.34
N MET A 165 -1.72 0.09 -2.33
CA MET A 165 -1.73 -0.31 -0.91
C MET A 165 -3.08 0.05 -0.29
N LEU A 166 -3.89 -0.95 0.05
CA LEU A 166 -5.19 -0.77 0.70
C LEU A 166 -5.21 -1.45 2.06
N MET A 167 -5.78 -0.80 3.07
CA MET A 167 -5.78 -1.33 4.43
C MET A 167 -7.02 -0.91 5.20
N ASN A 168 -7.32 -1.63 6.29
CA ASN A 168 -8.12 -1.05 7.35
C ASN A 168 -7.20 -0.29 8.33
N ARG A 169 -7.72 0.73 9.03
CA ARG A 169 -7.00 1.61 9.97
C ARG A 169 -6.13 0.86 11.00
N ASN A 170 -6.52 -0.37 11.36
CA ASN A 170 -5.85 -1.12 12.43
C ASN A 170 -4.84 -2.15 11.91
N ASN A 171 -4.83 -2.46 10.61
CA ASN A 171 -4.00 -3.53 10.05
C ASN A 171 -3.27 -3.03 8.82
N SER A 172 -2.03 -2.57 8.97
CA SER A 172 -1.19 -2.22 7.83
C SER A 172 -0.60 -3.50 7.22
N PRO A 173 -0.63 -3.69 5.88
CA PRO A 173 0.11 -4.79 5.25
C PRO A 173 1.62 -4.66 5.45
N GLN A 174 2.14 -3.51 5.90
CA GLN A 174 3.58 -3.34 6.19
C GLN A 174 4.08 -4.15 7.38
N VAL A 175 3.21 -4.51 8.33
CA VAL A 175 3.58 -5.39 9.44
C VAL A 175 3.51 -6.88 9.07
N ALA A 176 3.12 -7.18 7.83
CA ALA A 176 2.88 -8.52 7.33
C ALA A 176 3.98 -9.03 6.37
N TYR A 177 5.12 -8.34 6.29
CA TYR A 177 6.24 -8.75 5.43
C TYR A 177 6.79 -10.12 5.82
N PRO A 178 7.40 -10.89 4.91
CA PRO A 178 7.90 -12.23 5.20
C PRO A 178 8.88 -12.31 6.37
N ALA A 179 9.69 -11.27 6.59
CA ALA A 179 10.65 -11.21 7.70
C ALA A 179 10.03 -10.80 9.05
N MET A 180 8.77 -10.35 9.07
CA MET A 180 8.14 -9.83 10.29
C MET A 180 7.57 -10.96 11.15
N LEU A 181 7.72 -10.84 12.48
CA LEU A 181 7.14 -11.79 13.43
C LEU A 181 5.63 -11.89 13.27
N ILE A 182 5.10 -13.12 13.35
CA ILE A 182 3.65 -13.41 13.32
C ILE A 182 3.00 -12.83 14.58
N ASN A 183 1.92 -12.07 14.41
CA ASN A 183 1.08 -11.63 15.52
C ASN A 183 -0.22 -12.46 15.55
N GLU A 184 -0.31 -13.40 16.47
CA GLU A 184 -1.49 -14.28 16.59
C GLU A 184 -2.75 -13.54 17.05
N LYS A 185 -2.63 -12.28 17.47
CA LYS A 185 -3.73 -11.43 17.95
C LYS A 185 -4.25 -10.47 16.88
N ASP A 186 -3.83 -10.61 15.63
CA ASP A 186 -4.32 -9.78 14.54
C ASP A 186 -5.83 -9.99 14.36
N VAL A 187 -6.60 -8.90 14.44
CA VAL A 187 -8.06 -8.91 14.27
C VAL A 187 -8.39 -8.22 12.95
N PHE A 188 -8.88 -8.99 11.99
CA PHE A 188 -9.26 -8.48 10.69
C PHE A 188 -10.73 -8.04 10.66
N THR A 189 -11.00 -7.00 9.87
CA THR A 189 -12.36 -6.58 9.54
C THR A 189 -12.63 -6.89 8.07
N GLU A 190 -13.90 -7.05 7.74
CA GLU A 190 -14.34 -7.10 6.35
C GLU A 190 -14.01 -5.78 5.63
N THR A 191 -13.27 -5.90 4.52
CA THR A 191 -12.81 -4.76 3.73
C THR A 191 -13.29 -4.83 2.29
N ASN A 192 -13.43 -6.03 1.71
CA ASN A 192 -13.95 -6.23 0.34
C ASN A 192 -13.29 -5.31 -0.68
N PHE A 193 -11.98 -5.10 -0.58
CA PHE A 193 -11.22 -4.36 -1.57
C PHE A 193 -11.16 -5.14 -2.88
N VAL A 194 -11.18 -4.42 -4.00
CA VAL A 194 -11.10 -5.02 -5.33
C VAL A 194 -10.04 -4.29 -6.16
N VAL A 195 -9.06 -5.04 -6.64
CA VAL A 195 -8.08 -4.56 -7.62
C VAL A 195 -8.20 -5.41 -8.87
N GLU A 196 -8.64 -4.81 -9.97
CA GLU A 196 -8.88 -5.56 -11.21
C GLU A 196 -8.53 -4.81 -12.48
N ASN A 197 -8.16 -5.55 -13.53
CA ASN A 197 -7.86 -5.00 -14.85
C ASN A 197 -6.84 -3.84 -14.79
N MET A 198 -5.82 -4.01 -13.93
CA MET A 198 -4.70 -3.09 -13.80
C MET A 198 -3.45 -3.65 -14.48
N GLN A 199 -2.61 -2.76 -15.01
CA GLN A 199 -1.26 -3.09 -15.46
C GLN A 199 -0.24 -2.39 -14.55
N PHE A 200 0.68 -3.17 -13.99
CA PHE A 200 1.79 -2.67 -13.19
C PHE A 200 3.08 -2.92 -13.94
N SER A 201 3.90 -1.87 -14.08
CA SER A 201 5.15 -1.96 -14.82
C SER A 201 6.30 -1.39 -14.02
N ASN A 202 7.39 -2.15 -13.93
CA ASN A 202 8.60 -1.75 -13.21
C ASN A 202 8.27 -1.31 -11.77
N VAL A 203 7.44 -2.07 -11.05
CA VAL A 203 7.09 -1.80 -9.64
C VAL A 203 7.90 -2.71 -8.70
N VAL A 204 8.14 -2.28 -7.46
CA VAL A 204 8.74 -3.21 -6.46
C VAL A 204 7.67 -4.17 -5.95
N THR A 205 6.51 -3.62 -5.58
CA THR A 205 5.32 -4.39 -5.19
C THR A 205 4.11 -3.84 -5.92
N ALA A 206 3.35 -4.67 -6.61
CA ALA A 206 2.16 -4.24 -7.35
C ALA A 206 0.98 -3.99 -6.42
N VAL A 207 0.65 -4.96 -5.56
CA VAL A 207 -0.55 -4.90 -4.72
C VAL A 207 -0.25 -5.36 -3.30
N MET A 208 -0.68 -4.57 -2.32
CA MET A 208 -0.63 -4.91 -0.90
C MET A 208 -1.98 -4.62 -0.28
N MET A 209 -2.60 -5.62 0.34
CA MET A 209 -3.89 -5.42 0.98
C MET A 209 -3.99 -6.08 2.33
N ALA A 210 -4.73 -5.44 3.24
CA ALA A 210 -5.03 -5.95 4.57
C ALA A 210 -6.53 -5.93 4.88
N GLY A 211 -7.08 -7.08 5.29
CA GLY A 211 -8.49 -7.25 5.67
C GLY A 211 -9.12 -8.52 5.10
N ILE A 212 -10.43 -8.70 5.33
CA ILE A 212 -11.19 -9.89 4.91
C ILE A 212 -11.88 -9.65 3.57
N GLY A 213 -11.95 -10.70 2.74
CA GLY A 213 -12.84 -10.74 1.57
C GLY A 213 -12.32 -9.99 0.34
N ASN A 214 -11.02 -9.70 0.30
CA ASN A 214 -10.44 -8.90 -0.77
C ASN A 214 -10.26 -9.70 -2.07
N GLN A 215 -10.33 -9.02 -3.22
CA GLN A 215 -10.22 -9.60 -4.54
C GLN A 215 -9.11 -8.93 -5.35
N ILE A 216 -8.23 -9.73 -5.96
CA ILE A 216 -7.18 -9.28 -6.88
C ILE A 216 -7.31 -10.13 -8.13
N ARG A 217 -7.80 -9.56 -9.23
CA ARG A 217 -8.05 -10.37 -10.42
C ARG A 217 -7.79 -9.69 -11.74
N ASP A 218 -7.48 -10.50 -12.75
CA ASP A 218 -7.36 -10.03 -14.13
C ASP A 218 -6.31 -8.91 -14.28
N ASN A 219 -5.24 -8.93 -13.47
CA ASN A 219 -4.16 -7.93 -13.51
C ASN A 219 -2.93 -8.46 -14.27
N GLN A 220 -2.18 -7.55 -14.88
CA GLN A 220 -0.86 -7.80 -15.44
C GLN A 220 0.18 -7.11 -14.55
N ILE A 221 1.11 -7.89 -13.99
CA ILE A 221 2.09 -7.42 -13.02
C ILE A 221 3.48 -7.70 -13.56
N ASP A 222 4.28 -6.66 -13.70
CA ASP A 222 5.70 -6.72 -14.00
C ASP A 222 6.48 -6.09 -12.84
N ALA A 223 7.11 -6.96 -12.03
CA ALA A 223 7.64 -6.61 -10.72
C ALA A 223 9.14 -6.93 -10.57
N THR A 224 9.86 -5.97 -10.01
CA THR A 224 11.29 -6.02 -9.73
C THR A 224 11.52 -6.51 -8.30
N LEU A 225 12.09 -7.71 -8.13
CA LEU A 225 12.31 -8.32 -6.82
C LEU A 225 13.67 -7.91 -6.20
N SER A 226 13.92 -6.61 -6.09
CA SER A 226 15.17 -6.11 -5.49
C SER A 226 15.08 -6.08 -3.96
N ALA A 227 15.94 -6.85 -3.28
CA ALA A 227 16.06 -6.90 -1.82
C ALA A 227 16.80 -5.70 -1.21
N LYS A 228 16.95 -4.59 -1.93
CA LYS A 228 17.60 -3.37 -1.43
C LYS A 228 16.86 -2.72 -0.26
N THR A 229 15.66 -3.20 0.08
CA THR A 229 14.88 -2.72 1.22
C THR A 229 15.20 -3.51 2.48
N THR A 230 15.35 -2.81 3.61
CA THR A 230 15.61 -3.40 4.94
C THR A 230 14.46 -4.23 5.52
N SER A 231 13.30 -4.28 4.85
CA SER A 231 12.05 -4.85 5.35
C SER A 231 11.86 -6.35 5.07
N GLY A 232 12.87 -7.02 4.51
CA GLY A 232 12.85 -8.46 4.24
C GLY A 232 12.73 -8.82 2.76
N PRO A 233 12.44 -10.10 2.46
CA PRO A 233 12.27 -10.58 1.10
C PRO A 233 11.24 -9.77 0.30
N PRO A 234 11.54 -9.36 -0.95
CA PRO A 234 10.60 -8.66 -1.81
C PRO A 234 9.45 -9.57 -2.26
N PHE A 235 8.32 -8.95 -2.62
CA PHE A 235 7.16 -9.64 -3.17
C PHE A 235 6.40 -8.76 -4.17
N ALA A 236 5.82 -9.40 -5.19
CA ALA A 236 4.99 -8.70 -6.18
C ALA A 236 3.57 -8.44 -5.66
N LEU A 237 2.99 -9.39 -4.91
CA LEU A 237 1.66 -9.30 -4.34
C LEU A 237 1.64 -9.76 -2.88
N LEU A 238 1.02 -8.97 -2.01
CA LEU A 238 0.76 -9.30 -0.61
C LEU A 238 -0.74 -9.27 -0.30
N SER A 239 -1.24 -10.37 0.25
CA SER A 239 -2.55 -10.44 0.90
C SER A 239 -2.39 -10.77 2.38
N TYR A 240 -2.90 -9.89 3.23
CA TYR A 240 -2.84 -9.99 4.67
C TYR A 240 -4.25 -10.04 5.28
N GLY A 241 -4.70 -11.24 5.62
CA GLY A 241 -6.04 -11.49 6.13
C GLY A 241 -6.81 -12.55 5.33
N PRO A 242 -7.92 -13.07 5.89
CA PRO A 242 -8.57 -14.27 5.41
C PRO A 242 -9.48 -14.05 4.21
N SER A 243 -9.82 -15.17 3.56
CA SER A 243 -10.87 -15.27 2.53
C SER A 243 -10.64 -14.36 1.32
N ALA A 244 -9.38 -14.13 0.94
CA ALA A 244 -9.07 -13.41 -0.28
C ALA A 244 -9.29 -14.28 -1.52
N ARG A 245 -9.52 -13.63 -2.67
CA ARG A 245 -9.56 -14.27 -3.99
C ARG A 245 -8.53 -13.62 -4.90
N ILE A 246 -7.53 -14.40 -5.32
CA ILE A 246 -6.45 -13.95 -6.19
C ILE A 246 -6.53 -14.75 -7.47
N GLU A 247 -7.11 -14.17 -8.52
CA GLU A 247 -7.58 -14.93 -9.68
C GLU A 247 -7.10 -14.38 -11.02
N ARG A 248 -6.64 -15.24 -11.92
CA ARG A 248 -6.34 -14.88 -13.33
C ARG A 248 -5.38 -13.68 -13.50
N ASN A 249 -4.44 -13.53 -12.58
CA ASN A 249 -3.38 -12.54 -12.72
C ASN A 249 -2.20 -13.14 -13.50
N THR A 250 -1.53 -12.31 -14.29
CA THR A 250 -0.27 -12.65 -14.95
C THR A 250 0.84 -11.87 -14.28
N LEU A 251 1.81 -12.58 -13.70
CA LEU A 251 2.95 -12.02 -12.99
C LEU A 251 4.24 -12.36 -13.75
N ARG A 252 5.03 -11.33 -14.01
CA ARG A 252 6.38 -11.38 -14.55
C ARG A 252 7.32 -10.84 -13.47
N LEU A 253 8.32 -11.65 -13.11
CA LEU A 253 9.27 -11.35 -12.05
C LEU A 253 10.66 -11.24 -12.64
N HIS A 254 11.40 -10.21 -12.25
CA HIS A 254 12.77 -9.99 -12.73
C HIS A 254 13.64 -9.33 -11.66
N ASP A 255 14.96 -9.29 -11.90
CA ASP A 255 15.96 -8.61 -11.07
C ASP A 255 15.95 -9.02 -9.59
N LEU A 256 15.74 -10.32 -9.32
CA LEU A 256 15.90 -10.83 -7.96
C LEU A 256 17.34 -10.61 -7.48
N THR A 257 17.49 -10.06 -6.28
CA THR A 257 18.82 -9.86 -5.69
C THR A 257 19.49 -11.21 -5.40
N PRO A 258 20.72 -11.46 -5.90
CA PRO A 258 21.40 -12.75 -5.71
C PRO A 258 21.49 -13.16 -4.24
N GLY A 259 21.19 -14.43 -3.96
CA GLY A 259 21.22 -14.99 -2.60
C GLY A 259 20.04 -14.58 -1.71
N SER A 260 19.05 -13.85 -2.25
CA SER A 260 17.81 -13.52 -1.57
C SER A 260 16.65 -14.40 -2.03
N ASN A 261 15.59 -14.45 -1.21
CA ASN A 261 14.32 -15.03 -1.62
C ASN A 261 13.39 -13.92 -2.14
N GLY A 262 12.52 -14.23 -3.09
CA GLY A 262 11.50 -13.30 -3.55
C GLY A 262 10.20 -14.01 -3.90
N TYR A 263 9.06 -13.41 -3.56
CA TYR A 263 7.75 -14.06 -3.71
C TYR A 263 6.93 -13.45 -4.84
N ALA A 264 6.30 -14.27 -5.68
CA ALA A 264 5.27 -13.77 -6.60
C ALA A 264 4.05 -13.33 -5.80
N ILE A 265 3.57 -14.22 -4.94
CA ILE A 265 2.40 -14.02 -4.08
C ILE A 265 2.82 -14.40 -2.65
N TYR A 266 2.66 -13.48 -1.70
CA TYR A 266 2.81 -13.75 -0.28
C TYR A 266 1.47 -13.62 0.45
N LEU A 267 1.12 -14.66 1.18
CA LEU A 267 -0.14 -14.79 1.90
C LEU A 267 0.15 -14.92 3.39
N ARG A 268 -0.45 -14.03 4.20
CA ARG A 268 -0.31 -14.05 5.65
C ARG A 268 -1.65 -13.97 6.33
N SER A 269 -1.88 -14.84 7.32
CA SER A 269 -3.19 -14.95 7.98
C SER A 269 -4.34 -15.13 6.97
N ALA A 270 -4.07 -15.89 5.91
CA ALA A 270 -4.88 -15.97 4.71
C ALA A 270 -5.86 -17.15 4.74
N ASP A 271 -6.53 -17.35 5.89
CA ASP A 271 -7.40 -18.51 6.08
C ASP A 271 -8.52 -18.56 5.03
N GLY A 272 -8.67 -19.69 4.35
CA GLY A 272 -9.68 -19.89 3.31
C GLY A 272 -9.45 -19.11 2.01
N THR A 273 -8.28 -18.49 1.83
CA THR A 273 -7.93 -17.77 0.60
C THR A 273 -7.83 -18.72 -0.61
N VAL A 274 -8.31 -18.26 -1.77
CA VAL A 274 -8.23 -18.97 -3.04
C VAL A 274 -7.27 -18.24 -3.97
N VAL A 275 -6.29 -18.96 -4.49
CA VAL A 275 -5.37 -18.50 -5.54
C VAL A 275 -5.61 -19.36 -6.78
N GLU A 276 -6.22 -18.79 -7.81
CA GLU A 276 -6.71 -19.57 -8.94
C GLU A 276 -6.40 -18.99 -10.32
N GLY A 277 -5.92 -19.83 -11.24
CA GLY A 277 -5.77 -19.44 -12.65
C GLY A 277 -4.67 -18.41 -12.90
N ASN A 278 -3.76 -18.20 -11.95
CA ASN A 278 -2.68 -17.22 -12.09
C ASN A 278 -1.52 -17.83 -12.88
N THR A 279 -0.84 -16.98 -13.66
CA THR A 279 0.40 -17.32 -14.36
C THR A 279 1.54 -16.53 -13.73
N VAL A 280 2.61 -17.20 -13.33
CA VAL A 280 3.85 -16.61 -12.81
C VAL A 280 5.00 -17.05 -13.70
N HIS A 281 5.76 -16.09 -14.20
CA HIS A 281 6.97 -16.29 -14.99
C HIS A 281 8.12 -15.47 -14.44
N VAL A 282 9.33 -16.02 -14.48
CA VAL A 282 10.57 -15.36 -14.09
C VAL A 282 11.41 -15.16 -15.35
N ASP A 283 11.83 -13.92 -15.62
CA ASP A 283 12.61 -13.60 -16.83
C ASP A 283 14.06 -14.09 -16.75
N ASP A 284 14.63 -14.04 -15.55
CA ASP A 284 16.02 -14.36 -15.28
C ASP A 284 16.17 -15.80 -14.74
N THR A 285 17.19 -16.04 -13.90
CA THR A 285 17.30 -17.30 -13.18
C THR A 285 16.18 -17.42 -12.14
N PRO A 286 15.48 -18.57 -12.06
CA PRO A 286 14.46 -18.79 -11.05
C PRO A 286 15.03 -18.93 -9.63
N ASN A 287 16.35 -19.03 -9.46
CA ASN A 287 16.99 -19.22 -8.15
C ASN A 287 16.59 -18.13 -7.14
N GLY A 288 16.08 -18.53 -5.98
CA GLY A 288 15.54 -17.71 -4.91
C GLY A 288 14.06 -17.34 -5.09
N THR A 289 13.44 -17.62 -6.24
CA THR A 289 12.04 -17.24 -6.49
C THR A 289 11.06 -18.27 -5.94
N ILE A 290 9.99 -17.76 -5.32
CA ILE A 290 8.92 -18.54 -4.72
C ILE A 290 7.60 -18.09 -5.34
N GLY A 291 6.82 -19.02 -5.87
CA GLY A 291 5.51 -18.73 -6.46
C GLY A 291 4.54 -18.21 -5.40
N VAL A 292 4.20 -19.05 -4.43
CA VAL A 292 3.27 -18.70 -3.34
C VAL A 292 3.90 -19.00 -1.97
N GLY A 293 4.14 -17.96 -1.18
CA GLY A 293 4.57 -18.08 0.22
C GLY A 293 3.39 -17.98 1.18
N LEU A 294 3.30 -18.87 2.17
CA LEU A 294 2.23 -18.92 3.17
C LEU A 294 2.82 -18.80 4.57
N SER A 295 2.29 -17.86 5.34
CA SER A 295 2.55 -17.75 6.78
C SER A 295 1.26 -17.66 7.58
N ASN A 296 1.18 -18.46 8.66
CA ASN A 296 0.04 -18.53 9.55
C ASN A 296 -1.32 -18.64 8.80
N SER A 297 -1.38 -19.46 7.75
CA SER A 297 -2.53 -19.50 6.83
C SER A 297 -3.08 -20.92 6.66
N LYS A 298 -4.37 -21.12 6.90
CA LYS A 298 -5.03 -22.43 6.87
C LYS A 298 -6.06 -22.54 5.77
N GLY A 299 -6.17 -23.71 5.16
CA GLY A 299 -7.19 -23.97 4.15
C GLY A 299 -7.03 -23.12 2.88
N VAL A 300 -5.80 -22.73 2.55
CA VAL A 300 -5.54 -22.00 1.30
C VAL A 300 -5.68 -22.97 0.12
N SER A 301 -6.42 -22.58 -0.92
CA SER A 301 -6.58 -23.44 -2.11
C SER A 301 -5.85 -22.86 -3.31
N LEU A 302 -4.93 -23.64 -3.88
CA LEU A 302 -4.19 -23.28 -5.09
C LEU A 302 -4.71 -24.11 -6.27
N ARG A 303 -5.37 -23.46 -7.23
CA ARG A 303 -6.05 -24.15 -8.34
C ARG A 303 -5.61 -23.62 -9.69
N ARG A 304 -5.33 -24.49 -10.65
CA ARG A 304 -5.10 -24.11 -12.06
C ARG A 304 -4.05 -23.01 -12.26
N ASN A 305 -3.06 -22.90 -11.36
CA ASN A 305 -1.98 -21.92 -11.48
C ASN A 305 -0.85 -22.50 -12.31
N ARG A 306 -0.21 -21.66 -13.14
CA ARG A 306 1.03 -21.98 -13.84
C ARG A 306 2.15 -21.18 -13.22
N ILE A 307 3.07 -21.84 -12.52
CA ILE A 307 4.12 -21.18 -11.75
C ILE A 307 5.49 -21.68 -12.21
N ASP A 308 6.26 -20.76 -12.78
CA ASP A 308 7.63 -20.97 -13.27
C ASP A 308 8.63 -20.25 -12.36
N THR A 309 8.86 -20.82 -11.19
CA THR A 309 9.76 -20.32 -10.12
C THR A 309 10.60 -21.48 -9.56
N GLU A 310 11.66 -21.22 -8.79
CA GLU A 310 12.46 -22.31 -8.18
C GLU A 310 11.61 -23.18 -7.26
N LYS A 311 10.82 -22.54 -6.40
CA LYS A 311 9.81 -23.22 -5.57
C LYS A 311 8.44 -22.75 -5.98
N SER A 312 7.53 -23.68 -6.28
CA SER A 312 6.13 -23.33 -6.55
C SER A 312 5.44 -22.76 -5.30
N THR A 313 5.73 -23.35 -4.13
CA THR A 313 5.14 -22.96 -2.84
C THR A 313 6.14 -23.06 -1.70
N GLU A 314 6.00 -22.18 -0.70
CA GLU A 314 6.70 -22.25 0.58
C GLU A 314 5.71 -22.01 1.73
N LEU A 315 5.78 -22.84 2.77
CA LEU A 315 4.83 -22.79 3.89
C LEU A 315 5.61 -22.80 5.21
N ASP A 316 5.17 -21.98 6.18
CA ASP A 316 5.58 -22.15 7.57
C ASP A 316 4.91 -23.37 8.23
N GLY A 317 5.40 -23.79 9.39
CA GLY A 317 4.86 -24.96 10.12
C GLY A 317 3.44 -24.78 10.66
N ARG A 318 2.83 -23.60 10.50
CA ARG A 318 1.46 -23.28 10.94
C ARG A 318 0.49 -23.23 9.77
N SER A 319 1.00 -23.30 8.55
CA SER A 319 0.22 -23.13 7.32
C SER A 319 -0.15 -24.47 6.69
N ASN A 320 -1.27 -24.50 5.99
CA ASN A 320 -1.68 -25.66 5.18
C ASN A 320 -2.50 -25.25 3.96
N MET A 321 -2.49 -26.14 2.96
CA MET A 321 -3.24 -26.01 1.73
C MET A 321 -4.36 -27.05 1.64
N GLN A 322 -5.43 -26.70 0.95
CA GLN A 322 -6.45 -27.63 0.46
C GLN A 322 -6.13 -27.99 -0.99
N GLN A 323 -5.97 -29.30 -1.24
CA GLN A 323 -5.83 -29.88 -2.58
C GLN A 323 -7.17 -29.90 -3.31
#